data_AF-F6H8F0-F1
#
_entry.id   AF-F6H8F0-F1
#
_cell.length_a   1.000
_cell.length_b   1.000
_cell.length_c   1.000
_cell.angle_alpha   90.00
_cell.angle_beta   90.00
_cell.angle_gamma   90.00
#
_symmetry.space_group_name_H-M   'P 1'
#
loop_
_entity.id
_entity.type
_entity.pdbx_description
1 polymer ?
#
loop_
_entity_poly.entity_id
_entity_poly.type
_entity_poly.pdbx_seq_one_letter_code
_entity_poly.pdbx_strand_id
1 'polypeptide(L)'
;GTRLGSSDPKGCFNIGLPSGKSLFQLQAERILCVQRLAAQSTNEGSGGFVPIHWYIMTSPFTDDVTRKFFESHKYFGLEADQITFFQQGTIPCISKDGRFIMETPYKVVFLLVFSPIIYRCMTI
;
A
#
# COMPACT_ATOMS: atom_id res chain seq x y z
N GLY A 1 -0.11 -3.31 -12.20
CA GLY A 1 1.30 -3.73 -12.11
C GLY A 1 1.81 -4.08 -13.48
N THR A 2 1.92 -3.10 -14.37
CA THR A 2 2.03 -3.32 -15.82
C THR A 2 3.29 -4.09 -16.23
N ARG A 3 4.42 -3.92 -15.53
CA ARG A 3 5.64 -4.71 -15.74
C ARG A 3 5.53 -6.18 -15.31
N LEU A 4 4.52 -6.52 -14.50
CA LEU A 4 4.17 -7.88 -14.10
C LEU A 4 3.03 -8.45 -14.97
N GLY A 5 2.60 -7.75 -16.02
CA GLY A 5 1.50 -8.18 -16.90
C GLY A 5 0.10 -8.09 -16.28
N SER A 6 -0.07 -7.41 -15.16
CA SER A 6 -1.37 -7.24 -14.49
C SER A 6 -1.80 -5.77 -14.46
N SER A 7 -3.10 -5.51 -14.66
CA SER A 7 -3.73 -4.20 -14.46
C SER A 7 -3.78 -3.79 -12.98
N ASP A 8 -3.84 -4.78 -12.08
CA ASP A 8 -4.11 -4.55 -10.66
C ASP A 8 -2.90 -3.99 -9.90
N PRO A 9 -3.11 -3.33 -8.75
CA PRO A 9 -2.01 -2.90 -7.90
C PRO A 9 -1.06 -4.07 -7.62
N LYS A 10 0.26 -3.83 -7.66
CA LYS A 10 1.25 -4.91 -7.55
C LYS A 10 1.06 -5.78 -6.30
N GLY A 11 0.61 -5.19 -5.19
CA GLY A 11 0.38 -5.94 -3.96
C GLY A 11 -0.74 -6.98 -4.06
N CYS A 12 -1.69 -6.82 -4.98
CA CYS A 12 -2.76 -7.80 -5.24
C CYS A 12 -2.27 -9.01 -6.06
N PHE A 13 -1.07 -8.92 -6.64
CA PHE A 13 -0.56 -9.93 -7.55
C PHE A 13 -0.23 -11.24 -6.82
N ASN A 14 -0.70 -12.35 -7.38
CA ASN A 14 -0.30 -13.70 -6.99
C ASN A 14 0.93 -14.12 -7.82
N ILE A 15 2.04 -14.34 -7.13
CA ILE A 15 3.32 -14.72 -7.76
C ILE A 15 3.43 -16.22 -8.08
N GLY A 16 2.34 -16.98 -7.94
CA GLY A 16 2.30 -18.41 -8.28
C GLY A 16 2.83 -19.34 -7.19
N LEU A 17 2.81 -18.90 -5.92
CA LEU A 17 3.11 -19.81 -4.80
C LEU A 17 2.02 -20.88 -4.69
N PRO A 18 2.33 -22.10 -4.21
CA PRO A 18 1.32 -23.15 -3.99
C PRO A 18 0.16 -22.73 -3.09
N SER A 19 0.39 -21.76 -2.21
CA SER A 19 -0.62 -21.18 -1.33
C SER A 19 -1.59 -20.22 -2.02
N GLY A 20 -1.30 -19.78 -3.25
CA GLY A 20 -2.10 -18.83 -4.00
C GLY A 20 -2.15 -17.40 -3.44
N LYS A 21 -1.33 -17.09 -2.42
CA LYS A 21 -1.40 -15.83 -1.68
C LYS A 21 -0.88 -14.65 -2.50
N SER A 22 -1.55 -13.51 -2.34
CA SER A 22 -1.08 -12.22 -2.88
C SER A 22 0.12 -11.67 -2.10
N LEU A 23 0.86 -10.73 -2.69
CA LEU A 23 1.94 -10.05 -1.99
C LEU A 23 1.46 -9.32 -0.73
N PHE A 24 0.29 -8.68 -0.76
CA PHE A 24 -0.29 -8.04 0.43
C PHE A 24 -0.60 -9.05 1.53
N GLN A 25 -1.16 -10.20 1.18
CA GLN A 25 -1.44 -11.25 2.16
C GLN A 25 -0.15 -11.77 2.81
N LEU A 26 0.90 -12.00 2.02
CA LEU A 26 2.20 -12.45 2.55
C LEU A 26 2.80 -11.41 3.52
N GLN A 27 2.63 -10.12 3.25
CA GLN A 27 3.08 -9.05 4.14
C GLN A 27 2.25 -8.97 5.42
N ALA A 28 0.92 -9.04 5.31
CA ALA A 28 0.02 -9.03 6.47
C ALA A 28 0.30 -10.21 7.43
N GLU A 29 0.49 -11.41 6.88
CA GLU A 29 0.79 -12.60 7.68
C GLU A 29 2.13 -12.51 8.41
N ARG A 30 3.12 -11.81 7.82
CA ARG A 30 4.38 -11.50 8.51
C ARG A 30 4.16 -10.56 9.68
N ILE A 31 3.34 -9.52 9.52
CA ILE A 31 3.00 -8.59 10.60
C ILE A 31 2.32 -9.36 11.75
N LEU A 32 1.32 -10.19 11.44
CA LEU A 32 0.64 -11.05 12.42
C LEU A 32 1.61 -12.00 13.13
N CYS A 33 2.53 -12.62 12.40
CA CYS A 33 3.55 -13.50 12.97
C CYS A 33 4.43 -12.74 13.97
N VAL A 34 4.91 -11.54 13.62
CA VAL A 34 5.73 -10.71 14.51
C VAL A 34 4.95 -10.30 15.75
N GLN A 35 3.68 -9.87 15.62
CA GLN A 35 2.83 -9.53 16.77
C GLN A 35 2.67 -10.73 17.72
N ARG A 36 2.45 -11.93 17.17
CA ARG A 36 2.35 -13.16 17.96
C ARG A 36 3.66 -13.48 18.70
N LEU A 37 4.80 -13.40 18.01
CA LEU A 37 6.10 -13.67 18.61
C LEU A 37 6.45 -12.66 19.71
N ALA A 38 6.12 -11.38 19.51
CA ALA A 38 6.30 -10.33 20.51
C ALA A 38 5.46 -10.59 21.76
N ALA A 39 4.19 -10.98 21.59
CA ALA A 39 3.30 -11.35 22.69
C ALA A 39 3.82 -12.57 23.48
N GLN A 40 4.45 -13.55 22.82
CA GLN A 40 5.03 -14.73 23.49
C GLN A 40 6.32 -14.39 24.26
N SER A 41 7.07 -13.39 23.80
CA SER A 41 8.32 -12.97 24.45
C SER A 41 8.09 -12.15 25.73
N THR A 42 6.91 -11.56 25.88
CA THR A 42 6.52 -10.73 27.04
C THR A 42 5.80 -11.59 28.09
N ASN A 43 6.54 -12.51 28.72
CA ASN A 43 6.02 -13.48 29.70
C ASN A 43 5.67 -12.90 31.09
N GLU A 44 5.65 -11.58 31.29
CA GLU A 44 5.41 -10.99 32.62
C GLU A 44 4.04 -10.30 32.71
N GLY A 45 2.97 -11.07 32.84
CA GLY A 45 1.68 -10.73 33.51
C GLY A 45 0.93 -9.43 33.16
N SER A 46 1.46 -8.62 32.25
CA SER A 46 1.10 -7.22 31.98
C SER A 46 1.45 -6.81 30.54
N GLY A 47 2.02 -7.72 29.74
CA GLY A 47 2.32 -7.51 28.32
C GLY A 47 1.06 -7.53 27.48
N GLY A 48 0.38 -6.38 27.40
CA GLY A 48 -0.75 -6.19 26.49
C GLY A 48 -0.34 -6.46 25.04
N PHE A 49 -1.30 -6.91 24.23
CA PHE A 49 -1.14 -7.01 22.78
C PHE A 49 -0.63 -5.69 22.21
N VAL A 50 0.53 -5.71 21.54
CA VAL A 50 1.10 -4.54 20.88
C VAL A 50 0.77 -4.62 19.39
N PRO A 51 -0.21 -3.85 18.89
CA PRO A 51 -0.52 -3.81 17.47
C PRO A 51 0.61 -3.16 16.68
N ILE A 52 0.99 -3.77 15.55
CA ILE A 52 1.85 -3.11 14.56
C ILE A 52 0.94 -2.34 13.61
N HIS A 53 1.16 -1.03 13.51
CA HIS A 53 0.43 -0.18 12.59
C HIS A 53 1.05 -0.21 11.20
N TRP A 54 0.26 -0.52 10.18
CA TRP A 54 0.69 -0.62 8.80
C TRP A 54 0.19 0.57 7.97
N TYR A 55 1.13 1.44 7.60
CA TYR A 55 0.87 2.53 6.67
C TYR A 55 1.04 2.06 5.22
N ILE A 56 -0.02 2.14 4.43
CA ILE A 56 -0.02 1.71 3.03
C ILE A 56 -0.14 2.94 2.14
N MET A 57 0.96 3.28 1.48
CA MET A 57 0.97 4.35 0.48
C MET A 57 0.41 3.84 -0.84
N THR A 58 -0.62 4.50 -1.35
CA THR A 58 -1.23 4.22 -2.66
C THR A 58 -0.96 5.35 -3.64
N SER A 59 -1.35 5.17 -4.89
CA SER A 59 -1.43 6.26 -5.87
C SER A 59 -2.90 6.59 -6.15
N PRO A 60 -3.21 7.76 -6.75
CA PRO A 60 -4.57 8.05 -7.20
C PRO A 60 -5.15 6.97 -8.11
N PHE A 61 -4.30 6.23 -8.84
CA PHE A 61 -4.71 5.17 -9.76
C PHE A 61 -4.91 3.81 -9.09
N THR A 62 -4.42 3.61 -7.87
CA THR A 62 -4.42 2.30 -7.19
C THR A 62 -5.16 2.30 -5.86
N ASP A 63 -5.54 3.45 -5.32
CA ASP A 63 -6.12 3.58 -3.98
C ASP A 63 -7.41 2.79 -3.81
N ASP A 64 -8.44 3.08 -4.61
CA ASP A 64 -9.74 2.42 -4.53
C ASP A 64 -9.65 0.90 -4.67
N VAL A 65 -8.86 0.43 -5.64
CA VAL A 65 -8.67 -1.01 -5.88
C VAL A 65 -7.95 -1.66 -4.70
N THR A 66 -6.96 -0.97 -4.11
CA THR A 66 -6.23 -1.49 -2.96
C THR A 66 -7.13 -1.56 -1.73
N ARG A 67 -7.90 -0.51 -1.42
CA ARG A 67 -8.82 -0.49 -0.27
C ARG A 67 -9.86 -1.61 -0.37
N LYS A 68 -10.53 -1.73 -1.52
CA LYS A 68 -11.50 -2.81 -1.78
C LYS A 68 -10.87 -4.20 -1.67
N PHE A 69 -9.62 -4.35 -2.09
CA PHE A 69 -8.90 -5.63 -1.98
C PHE A 69 -8.67 -5.99 -0.51
N PHE A 70 -8.27 -5.05 0.34
CA PHE A 70 -8.14 -5.28 1.78
C PHE A 70 -9.49 -5.57 2.46
N GLU A 71 -10.53 -4.79 2.16
CA GLU A 71 -11.88 -4.98 2.72
C GLU A 71 -12.45 -6.37 2.37
N SER A 72 -12.36 -6.76 1.09
CA SER A 72 -12.85 -8.08 0.62
C SER A 72 -12.12 -9.27 1.25
N HIS A 73 -10.87 -9.07 1.69
CA HIS A 73 -10.08 -10.09 2.38
C HIS A 73 -10.07 -9.92 3.90
N LYS A 74 -10.97 -9.09 4.46
CA LYS A 74 -11.07 -8.81 5.90
C LYS A 74 -9.70 -8.44 6.50
N TYR A 75 -8.98 -7.54 5.80
CA TYR A 75 -7.67 -7.05 6.19
C TYR A 75 -6.62 -8.14 6.46
N PHE A 76 -6.81 -9.33 5.88
CA PHE A 76 -5.93 -10.50 6.03
C PHE A 76 -5.72 -10.92 7.50
N GLY A 77 -6.69 -10.63 8.37
CA GLY A 77 -6.66 -10.96 9.79
C GLY A 77 -6.03 -9.89 10.71
N LEU A 78 -5.57 -8.76 10.16
CA LEU A 78 -5.27 -7.57 10.96
C LEU A 78 -6.56 -6.82 11.30
N GLU A 79 -6.56 -6.08 12.40
CA GLU A 79 -7.67 -5.17 12.70
C GLU A 79 -7.67 -3.99 11.73
N ALA A 80 -8.85 -3.49 11.37
CA ALA A 80 -8.98 -2.42 10.39
C ALA A 80 -8.32 -1.10 10.85
N ASP A 81 -8.30 -0.86 12.17
CA ASP A 81 -7.67 0.30 12.79
C ASP A 81 -6.13 0.26 12.75
N GLN A 82 -5.53 -0.93 12.59
CA GLN A 82 -4.09 -1.10 12.40
C GLN A 82 -3.62 -0.67 11.02
N ILE A 83 -4.52 -0.35 10.08
CA ILE A 83 -4.14 -0.07 8.69
C ILE A 83 -4.57 1.35 8.33
N THR A 84 -3.60 2.16 7.92
CA THR A 84 -3.86 3.50 7.39
C THR A 84 -3.40 3.60 5.95
N PHE A 85 -4.35 3.83 5.06
CA PHE A 85 -4.09 4.11 3.66
C PHE A 85 -3.94 5.61 3.45
N PHE A 86 -2.89 5.99 2.74
CA PHE A 86 -2.65 7.37 2.35
C PHE A 86 -2.21 7.46 0.90
N GLN A 87 -2.65 8.50 0.19
CA GLN A 87 -2.36 8.68 -1.23
C GLN A 87 -1.10 9.53 -1.41
N GLN A 88 -0.19 9.07 -2.27
CA GLN A 88 0.95 9.86 -2.70
C GLN A 88 0.54 10.96 -3.70
N GLY A 89 1.29 12.05 -3.70
CA GLY A 89 1.11 13.14 -4.67
C GLY A 89 1.58 12.79 -6.09
N THR A 90 1.19 13.64 -7.03
CA THR A 90 1.58 13.58 -8.44
C THR A 90 2.23 14.87 -8.91
N ILE A 91 3.09 14.80 -9.93
CA ILE A 91 3.67 15.96 -10.61
C ILE A 91 3.32 15.94 -12.10
N PRO A 92 3.05 17.09 -12.73
CA PRO A 92 2.77 17.14 -14.16
C PRO A 92 4.03 16.83 -14.97
N CYS A 93 3.86 16.11 -16.07
CA CYS A 93 4.92 15.90 -17.03
C CYS A 93 5.20 17.18 -17.82
N ILE A 94 6.48 17.53 -17.95
CA ILE A 94 6.93 18.69 -18.70
C ILE A 94 7.83 18.21 -19.85
N SER A 95 7.57 18.71 -21.06
CA SER A 95 8.40 18.46 -22.24
C SER A 95 9.72 19.23 -22.15
N LYS A 96 10.68 18.91 -23.02
CA LYS A 96 12.02 19.54 -23.00
C LYS A 96 11.99 21.05 -23.21
N ASP A 97 10.97 21.55 -23.90
CA ASP A 97 10.70 22.97 -24.15
C ASP A 97 9.87 23.65 -23.05
N GLY A 98 9.64 22.98 -21.92
CA GLY A 98 8.98 23.57 -20.74
C GLY A 98 7.44 23.59 -20.79
N ARG A 99 6.82 22.89 -21.76
CA ARG A 99 5.35 22.82 -21.88
C ARG A 99 4.79 21.60 -21.16
N PHE A 100 3.55 21.68 -20.70
CA PHE A 100 2.87 20.51 -20.13
C PHE A 100 2.59 19.46 -21.21
N ILE A 101 2.86 18.20 -20.89
CA ILE A 101 2.49 17.08 -21.74
C ILE A 101 1.02 16.74 -21.50
N MET A 102 0.23 16.74 -22.58
CA MET A 102 -1.21 16.50 -22.54
C MET A 102 -1.52 15.02 -22.88
N GLU A 103 -2.38 14.38 -22.08
CA GLU A 103 -2.93 13.04 -22.35
C GLU A 103 -4.10 13.13 -23.34
N THR A 104 -4.93 14.16 -23.16
CA THR A 104 -6.06 14.54 -24.02
C THR A 104 -6.11 16.07 -24.11
N PRO A 105 -6.93 16.68 -25.00
CA PRO A 105 -7.00 18.13 -25.12
C PRO A 105 -7.35 18.89 -23.82
N TYR A 106 -7.91 18.21 -22.82
CA TYR A 106 -8.35 18.78 -21.54
C TYR A 106 -7.76 18.04 -20.32
N LYS A 107 -6.75 17.17 -20.49
CA LYS A 107 -6.14 16.41 -19.39
C LYS A 107 -4.62 16.39 -19.51
N VAL A 108 -3.94 16.83 -18.45
CA VAL A 108 -2.46 16.81 -18.33
C VAL A 108 -1.99 15.41 -17.91
N VAL A 109 -0.84 14.97 -18.42
CA VAL A 109 -0.18 13.74 -17.97
C VAL A 109 0.51 14.00 -16.64
N PHE A 110 0.30 13.10 -15.67
CA PHE A 110 0.93 13.15 -14.36
C PHE A 110 1.80 11.93 -14.09
N LEU A 111 2.91 12.14 -13.36
CA LEU A 111 3.78 11.10 -12.82
C LEU A 111 3.64 11.00 -11.31
N LEU A 112 3.83 9.79 -10.79
CA LEU A 112 3.90 9.54 -9.35
C LEU A 112 5.22 10.06 -8.80
N VAL A 113 5.19 10.63 -7.60
CA VAL A 113 6.40 11.10 -6.91
C VAL A 113 6.95 10.01 -6.00
N PHE A 114 8.17 9.55 -6.28
CA PHE A 114 8.69 8.31 -5.68
C PHE A 114 9.53 8.47 -4.37
N SER A 115 10.01 9.67 -3.96
CA SER A 115 10.60 9.93 -2.61
C SER A 115 11.10 11.39 -2.43
N PRO A 116 11.29 11.96 -1.20
CA PRO A 116 10.90 11.51 0.14
C PRO A 116 9.67 12.30 0.62
N ILE A 117 8.47 11.86 0.20
CA ILE A 117 7.21 12.57 0.46
C ILE A 117 6.36 11.92 1.55
N ILE A 118 6.81 10.81 2.15
CA ILE A 118 6.15 10.24 3.35
C ILE A 118 5.88 11.37 4.37
N TYR A 119 6.85 12.26 4.60
CA TYR A 119 6.68 13.42 5.46
C TYR A 119 5.52 14.33 5.04
N ARG A 120 5.46 14.76 3.76
CA ARG A 120 4.44 15.71 3.30
C ARG A 120 3.05 15.10 3.20
N CYS A 121 2.91 13.79 3.01
CA CYS A 121 1.62 13.10 3.06
C CYS A 121 1.15 12.79 4.48
N MET A 122 2.05 12.66 5.46
CA MET A 122 1.71 12.35 6.87
C MET A 122 1.55 13.61 7.76
N THR A 123 1.72 14.82 7.24
CA THR A 123 1.57 16.08 8.01
C THR A 123 0.19 16.73 7.83
N ILE A 124 -0.86 15.95 7.52
CA ILE A 124 -2.25 16.42 7.44
C ILE A 124 -3.02 15.87 8.62
#